data_AF-A0AAN8NUZ8-F1
#
_entry.id   AF-A0AAN8NUZ8-F1
#
_cell.length_a   1.000
_cell.length_b   1.000
_cell.length_c   1.000
_cell.angle_alpha   90.00
_cell.angle_beta   90.00
_cell.angle_gamma   90.00
#
_symmetry.space_group_name_H-M   'P 1'
#
loop_
_entity.id
_entity.type
_entity.pdbx_description
1 polymer ?
#
loop_
_entity_poly.entity_id
_entity_poly.type
_entity_poly.pdbx_seq_one_letter_code
_entity_poly.pdbx_strand_id
1 'polypeptide(L)'
;MSIEAEHRAISPDEDRHIFPALILNGQATGDWQYVKKAANVNSRGPIEDVNFEALVPTAPKAATADVASGSKVGFRVASRISYSGLLLFYMASLDNKTAADFEDEGTVWFKIHEDHPVPRHYVEWYMVARR
;
A
#
# COMPACT_ATOMS: atom_id res chain seq x y z
N MET A 1 2.69 14.91 7.25
CA MET A 1 3.37 14.13 6.19
C MET A 1 2.29 13.31 5.53
N SER A 2 2.12 13.41 4.22
CA SER A 2 1.10 12.64 3.51
C SER A 2 1.66 11.24 3.27
N ILE A 3 0.94 10.21 3.70
CA ILE A 3 1.31 8.83 3.39
C ILE A 3 0.48 8.41 2.19
N GLU A 4 1.17 8.26 1.08
CA GLU A 4 0.71 7.45 -0.02
C GLU A 4 1.39 6.11 0.07
N ALA A 5 0.59 5.06 -0.11
CA ALA A 5 1.07 3.73 0.12
C ALA A 5 0.46 2.83 -0.95
N GLU A 6 1.33 2.47 -1.90
CA GLU A 6 1.06 1.51 -2.96
C GLU A 6 1.56 0.14 -2.54
N HIS A 7 0.79 -0.88 -2.88
CA HIS A 7 1.21 -2.27 -2.71
C HIS A 7 1.75 -2.80 -4.03
N ARG A 8 3.02 -3.22 -4.04
CA ARG A 8 3.64 -3.93 -5.15
C ARG A 8 3.99 -5.35 -4.70
N ALA A 9 3.15 -6.32 -5.05
CA ALA A 9 3.48 -7.74 -4.95
C ALA A 9 3.67 -8.32 -6.34
N ILE A 10 4.81 -9.00 -6.53
CA ILE A 10 5.12 -9.81 -7.70
C ILE A 10 4.96 -11.28 -7.25
N SER A 11 4.02 -12.03 -7.81
CA SER A 11 3.86 -13.48 -7.57
C SER A 11 3.04 -14.12 -8.69
N PRO A 12 3.39 -15.33 -9.18
CA PRO A 12 2.54 -16.09 -10.11
C PRO A 12 1.57 -17.02 -9.36
N ASP A 13 0.32 -17.01 -9.82
CA ASP A 13 -0.78 -17.96 -9.55
C ASP A 13 -1.47 -17.98 -8.15
N GLU A 14 -2.79 -17.70 -8.19
CA GLU A 14 -3.85 -17.83 -7.15
C GLU A 14 -3.82 -16.96 -5.88
N ASP A 15 -2.92 -15.97 -5.76
CA ASP A 15 -2.95 -15.06 -4.62
C ASP A 15 -3.98 -13.93 -4.80
N ARG A 16 -5.14 -14.09 -4.15
CA ARG A 16 -6.25 -13.13 -4.22
C ARG A 16 -6.32 -12.20 -3.02
N HIS A 17 -5.48 -11.17 -3.01
CA HIS A 17 -5.39 -10.20 -1.90
C HIS A 17 -5.42 -8.75 -2.39
N ILE A 18 -6.05 -7.90 -1.58
CA ILE A 18 -6.09 -6.45 -1.77
C ILE A 18 -5.93 -5.79 -0.39
N PHE A 19 -5.43 -4.55 -0.39
CA PHE A 19 -5.19 -3.75 0.81
C PHE A 19 -6.16 -2.57 0.83
N PRO A 20 -7.44 -2.77 1.17
CA PRO A 20 -8.44 -1.73 0.98
C PRO A 20 -8.35 -0.59 2.00
N ALA A 21 -7.66 -0.75 3.13
CA ALA A 21 -7.72 0.23 4.22
C ALA A 21 -6.39 0.44 4.91
N LEU A 22 -6.19 1.67 5.40
CA LEU A 22 -5.11 2.01 6.31
C LEU A 22 -5.46 1.55 7.73
N ILE A 23 -4.42 1.28 8.52
CA ILE A 23 -4.50 1.17 9.96
C ILE A 23 -3.89 2.44 10.53
N LEU A 24 -4.70 3.24 11.21
CA LEU A 24 -4.30 4.48 11.87
C LEU A 24 -4.59 4.34 13.35
N ASN A 25 -3.62 4.66 14.21
CA ASN A 25 -3.77 4.52 15.67
C ASN A 25 -4.27 3.13 16.12
N GLY A 26 -3.85 2.08 15.40
CA GLY A 26 -4.23 0.69 15.68
C GLY A 26 -5.65 0.30 15.24
N GLN A 27 -6.37 1.15 14.50
CA GLN A 27 -7.71 0.88 14.00
C GLN A 27 -7.75 0.95 12.47
N ALA A 28 -8.43 -0.02 11.85
CA ALA A 28 -8.60 0.00 10.40
C ALA A 28 -9.63 1.07 10.00
N THR A 29 -9.32 1.81 8.95
CA THR A 29 -10.24 2.78 8.35
C THR A 29 -11.30 2.09 7.49
N GLY A 30 -12.25 2.88 6.97
CA GLY A 30 -13.16 2.41 5.93
C GLY A 30 -12.40 1.94 4.69
N ASP A 31 -12.94 0.94 4.00
CA ASP A 31 -12.40 0.47 2.73
C ASP A 31 -12.36 1.63 1.72
N TRP A 32 -11.20 1.80 1.08
CA TRP A 32 -10.90 2.80 0.06
C TRP A 32 -11.00 4.26 0.55
N GLN A 33 -11.08 4.49 1.86
CA GLN A 33 -11.15 5.83 2.43
C GLN A 33 -9.86 6.63 2.16
N TYR A 34 -8.71 5.99 2.37
CA TYR A 34 -7.37 6.58 2.22
C TYR A 34 -6.45 5.76 1.31
N VAL A 35 -6.98 4.70 0.68
CA VAL A 35 -6.22 3.85 -0.24
C VAL A 35 -6.83 3.94 -1.63
N LYS A 36 -6.01 4.29 -2.62
CA LYS A 36 -6.43 4.33 -4.01
C LYS A 36 -6.72 2.90 -4.50
N LYS A 37 -7.77 2.72 -5.31
CA LYS A 37 -8.10 1.40 -5.87
C LYS A 37 -7.11 1.03 -6.96
N ALA A 38 -6.30 0.01 -6.74
CA ALA A 38 -5.40 -0.54 -7.76
C ALA A 38 -6.17 -1.19 -8.92
N ALA A 39 -5.49 -1.42 -10.04
CA ALA A 39 -6.06 -2.08 -11.22
C ALA A 39 -6.61 -3.48 -10.95
N ASN A 40 -6.01 -4.19 -9.99
CA ASN A 40 -6.44 -5.53 -9.59
C ASN A 40 -7.60 -5.55 -8.59
N VAL A 41 -8.29 -4.44 -8.31
CA VAL A 41 -9.36 -4.39 -7.29
C VAL A 41 -10.44 -5.49 -7.48
N ASN A 42 -10.79 -5.81 -8.73
CA ASN A 42 -11.82 -6.79 -9.07
C ASN A 42 -11.27 -8.23 -9.17
N SER A 43 -10.15 -8.42 -9.88
CA SER A 43 -9.53 -9.74 -10.04
C SER A 43 -8.98 -10.24 -8.70
N ARG A 44 -8.45 -9.31 -7.90
CA ARG A 44 -7.67 -9.49 -6.67
C ARG A 44 -6.35 -10.22 -6.88
N GLY A 45 -6.03 -10.56 -8.12
CA GLY A 45 -4.81 -11.27 -8.49
C GLY A 45 -3.59 -10.34 -8.52
N PRO A 46 -2.40 -10.90 -8.74
CA PRO A 46 -1.17 -10.13 -8.89
C PRO A 46 -1.26 -9.18 -10.10
N ILE A 47 -0.52 -8.08 -10.01
CA ILE A 47 -0.18 -7.26 -11.19
C ILE A 47 1.18 -7.77 -11.67
N GLU A 48 1.17 -8.56 -12.74
CA GLU A 48 2.39 -9.22 -13.26
C GLU A 48 3.17 -8.32 -14.23
N ASP A 49 2.46 -7.41 -14.91
CA ASP A 49 3.09 -6.39 -15.74
C ASP A 49 3.53 -5.21 -14.85
N VAL A 50 4.85 -5.06 -14.70
CA VAL A 50 5.45 -3.98 -13.91
C VAL A 50 5.58 -2.65 -14.68
N ASN A 51 5.05 -2.58 -15.91
CA ASN A 51 4.93 -1.33 -16.64
C ASN A 51 3.95 -0.37 -15.93
N PHE A 52 4.29 0.91 -15.93
CA PHE A 52 3.63 1.95 -15.12
C PHE A 52 2.11 2.01 -15.30
N GLU A 53 1.61 1.81 -16.52
CA GLU A 53 0.18 1.86 -16.84
C GLU A 53 -0.66 0.85 -16.05
N ALA A 54 -0.11 -0.32 -15.72
CA ALA A 54 -0.81 -1.36 -14.96
C ALA A 54 -0.91 -1.03 -13.45
N LEU A 55 -0.10 -0.08 -12.98
CA LEU A 55 -0.05 0.36 -11.58
C LEU A 55 -0.96 1.56 -11.31
N VAL A 56 -1.45 2.24 -12.37
CA VAL A 56 -2.30 3.42 -12.24
C VAL A 56 -3.65 3.06 -11.58
N PRO A 57 -4.06 3.79 -10.53
CA PRO A 57 -5.33 3.56 -9.85
C PRO A 57 -6.57 3.72 -10.76
N THR A 58 -7.61 2.90 -10.53
CA THR A 58 -8.78 2.77 -11.42
C THR A 58 -10.03 3.57 -11.01
N ALA A 59 -9.99 4.32 -9.91
CA ALA A 59 -11.20 4.93 -9.32
C ALA A 59 -10.88 6.23 -8.55
N PRO A 60 -11.87 7.00 -8.03
CA PRO A 60 -11.68 8.39 -7.64
C PRO A 60 -10.61 8.55 -6.54
N LYS A 61 -9.98 9.73 -6.54
CA LYS A 61 -8.95 10.15 -5.57
C LYS A 61 -9.39 9.82 -4.15
N ALA A 62 -8.65 8.91 -3.49
CA ALA A 62 -8.82 8.65 -2.06
C ALA A 62 -8.55 9.92 -1.25
N ALA A 63 -9.13 10.02 -0.05
CA ALA A 63 -8.80 11.12 0.85
C ALA A 63 -7.33 11.01 1.31
N THR A 64 -6.77 12.11 1.81
CA THR A 64 -5.44 12.11 2.44
C THR A 64 -5.61 11.97 3.96
N ALA A 65 -4.84 11.07 4.58
CA ALA A 65 -4.78 10.93 6.03
C ALA A 65 -3.65 11.79 6.61
N ASP A 66 -3.97 12.60 7.61
CA ASP A 66 -2.96 13.33 8.38
C ASP A 66 -2.34 12.42 9.44
N VAL A 67 -1.03 12.25 9.34
CA VAL A 67 -0.25 11.39 10.23
C VAL A 67 0.99 12.14 10.72
N ALA A 68 1.17 12.12 12.03
CA ALA A 68 2.35 12.69 12.66
C ALA A 68 3.57 11.81 12.38
N SER A 69 4.74 12.44 12.22
CA SER A 69 6.01 11.70 12.15
C SER A 69 6.20 10.86 13.42
N GLY A 70 6.73 9.66 13.27
CA GLY A 70 6.87 8.67 14.34
C GLY A 70 5.60 7.84 14.60
N SER A 71 4.46 8.18 13.99
CA SER A 71 3.23 7.39 14.14
C SER A 71 3.38 6.00 13.51
N LYS A 72 2.76 5.02 14.15
CA LYS A 72 2.57 3.70 13.55
C LYS A 72 1.39 3.72 12.58
N VAL A 73 1.64 3.32 11.34
CA VAL A 73 0.63 3.13 10.30
C VAL A 73 0.74 1.72 9.72
N GLY A 74 -0.35 1.19 9.20
CA GLY A 74 -0.34 -0.14 8.58
C GLY A 74 -1.38 -0.23 7.48
N PHE A 75 -1.57 -1.43 6.97
CA PHE A 75 -2.66 -1.74 6.06
C PHE A 75 -3.42 -2.95 6.55
N ARG A 76 -4.74 -2.89 6.42
CA ARG A 76 -5.59 -4.06 6.53
C ARG A 76 -5.66 -4.75 5.18
N VAL A 77 -5.38 -6.04 5.17
CA VAL A 77 -5.63 -6.90 4.02
C VAL A 77 -7.08 -7.43 4.07
N ALA A 78 -7.77 -7.49 2.94
CA ALA A 78 -9.14 -7.99 2.87
C ALA A 78 -9.24 -9.52 3.01
N SER A 79 -8.14 -10.25 2.81
CA SER A 79 -8.04 -11.71 2.86
C SER A 79 -6.67 -12.12 3.37
N ARG A 80 -6.55 -13.31 3.96
CA ARG A 80 -5.29 -13.83 4.49
C ARG A 80 -4.23 -14.00 3.40
N ILE A 81 -3.10 -13.32 3.51
CA ILE A 81 -1.93 -13.52 2.62
C ILE A 81 -1.45 -14.97 2.77
N SER A 82 -1.44 -15.73 1.67
CA SER A 82 -1.32 -17.19 1.70
C SER A 82 0.03 -17.75 1.23
N TYR A 83 0.97 -16.89 0.82
CA TYR A 83 2.26 -17.28 0.24
C TYR A 83 3.45 -16.65 0.97
N SER A 84 4.61 -17.27 0.80
CA SER A 84 5.90 -16.78 1.28
C SER A 84 6.51 -15.88 0.21
N GLY A 85 6.28 -14.58 0.32
CA GLY A 85 6.83 -13.56 -0.56
C GLY A 85 7.49 -12.42 0.21
N LEU A 86 8.23 -11.57 -0.49
CA LEU A 86 8.76 -10.34 0.05
C LEU A 86 7.64 -9.29 0.08
N LEU A 87 7.42 -8.65 1.22
CA LEU A 87 6.50 -7.53 1.33
C LEU A 87 7.31 -6.25 1.45
N LEU A 88 7.11 -5.31 0.54
CA LEU A 88 7.82 -4.03 0.51
C LEU A 88 6.84 -2.89 0.68
N PHE A 89 7.23 -1.90 1.50
CA PHE A 89 6.49 -0.67 1.65
C PHE A 89 7.37 0.53 1.34
N TYR A 90 6.80 1.45 0.58
CA TYR A 90 7.45 2.67 0.12
C TYR A 90 6.63 3.89 0.54
N MET A 91 7.29 5.04 0.60
CA MET A 91 6.66 6.35 0.70
C MET A 91 7.21 7.25 -0.40
N ALA A 92 6.38 8.18 -0.87
CA ALA A 92 6.79 9.24 -1.78
C ALA A 92 6.88 10.57 -1.02
N SER A 93 7.96 11.33 -1.25
CA SER A 93 8.03 12.73 -0.79
C SER A 93 7.34 13.63 -1.81
N LEU A 94 6.35 14.39 -1.36
CA LEU A 94 5.58 15.29 -2.21
C LEU A 94 5.92 16.75 -1.89
N ASP A 95 6.49 17.47 -2.85
CA ASP A 95 6.73 18.90 -2.73
C ASP A 95 5.45 19.68 -3.07
N ASN A 96 4.86 20.35 -2.07
CA ASN A 96 3.68 21.22 -2.21
C ASN A 96 2.44 20.54 -2.86
N LYS A 97 2.34 19.21 -2.80
CA LYS A 97 1.19 18.42 -3.27
C LYS A 97 0.61 17.58 -2.13
N THR A 98 -0.65 17.20 -2.27
CA THR A 98 -1.29 16.20 -1.41
C THR A 98 -1.21 14.82 -2.07
N ALA A 99 -1.37 13.75 -1.29
CA ALA A 99 -1.44 12.39 -1.84
C ALA A 99 -2.63 12.21 -2.81
N ALA A 100 -3.69 13.01 -2.64
CA ALA A 100 -4.80 13.00 -3.59
C ALA A 100 -4.40 13.51 -4.98
N ASP A 101 -3.40 14.38 -5.09
CA ASP A 101 -2.96 15.02 -6.35
C ASP A 101 -1.63 14.47 -6.88
N PHE A 102 -1.15 13.36 -6.32
CA PHE A 102 0.04 12.69 -6.81
C PHE A 102 -0.31 11.71 -7.91
N GLU A 103 0.43 11.79 -9.01
CA GLU A 103 0.24 11.03 -10.25
C GLU A 103 1.34 9.95 -10.43
N ASP A 104 1.96 9.50 -9.33
CA ASP A 104 2.89 8.36 -9.26
C ASP A 104 4.19 8.46 -10.09
N GLU A 105 4.46 9.61 -10.69
CA GLU A 105 5.66 9.87 -11.50
C GLU A 105 6.90 10.32 -10.68
N GLY A 106 8.08 9.90 -11.14
CA GLY A 106 9.38 10.42 -10.70
C GLY A 106 10.11 9.59 -9.64
N THR A 107 11.38 9.93 -9.41
CA THR A 107 12.26 9.26 -8.43
C THR A 107 12.05 9.83 -7.02
N VAL A 108 10.81 9.79 -6.54
CA VAL A 108 10.42 10.32 -5.22
C VAL A 108 10.14 9.25 -4.18
N TRP A 109 10.17 7.98 -4.61
CA TRP A 109 9.89 6.81 -3.78
C TRP A 109 11.12 6.36 -2.99
N PHE A 110 10.93 6.14 -1.69
CA PHE A 110 11.93 5.55 -0.82
C PHE A 110 11.30 4.42 0.01
N LYS A 111 12.07 3.35 0.24
CA LYS A 111 11.63 2.19 1.03
C LYS A 111 11.56 2.56 2.51
N ILE A 112 10.47 2.22 3.18
CA ILE A 112 10.29 2.44 4.62
C ILE A 112 10.23 1.15 5.44
N HIS A 113 9.87 0.03 4.81
CA HIS A 113 9.82 -1.27 5.45
C HIS A 113 9.96 -2.38 4.42
N GLU A 114 10.55 -3.49 4.86
CA GLU A 114 10.52 -4.76 4.15
C GLU A 114 10.28 -5.87 5.16
N ASP A 115 9.44 -6.81 4.78
CA ASP A 115 9.31 -8.09 5.45
C ASP A 115 9.73 -9.19 4.51
N HIS A 116 10.62 -10.04 5.02
CA HIS A 116 11.18 -11.16 4.29
C HIS A 116 10.32 -12.40 4.50
N PRO A 117 10.32 -13.35 3.55
CA PRO A 117 9.56 -14.58 3.69
C PRO A 117 9.86 -15.27 5.03
N VAL A 118 8.92 -15.18 5.98
CA VAL A 118 8.98 -15.93 7.23
C VAL A 118 8.20 -17.24 7.07
N PRO A 119 8.67 -18.36 7.63
CA PRO A 119 7.91 -19.60 7.68
C PRO A 119 6.54 -19.38 8.38
N ARG A 120 5.48 -19.29 7.57
CA ARG A 120 4.03 -19.30 7.89
C ARG A 120 3.63 -18.91 9.33
N HIS A 121 3.32 -17.63 9.59
CA HIS A 121 2.40 -17.23 10.67
C HIS A 121 1.57 -16.00 10.27
N TYR A 122 0.44 -15.77 10.95
CA TYR A 122 -0.43 -14.61 10.78
C TYR A 122 0.33 -13.34 11.19
N VAL A 123 0.46 -12.36 10.30
CA VAL A 123 1.21 -11.13 10.62
C VAL A 123 0.34 -9.89 10.47
N GLU A 124 0.35 -9.06 11.51
CA GLU A 124 -0.11 -7.69 11.48
C GLU A 124 1.11 -6.77 11.28
N TRP A 125 1.05 -5.88 10.29
CA TRP A 125 2.16 -5.02 9.92
C TRP A 125 1.99 -3.61 10.51
N TYR A 126 3.01 -3.15 11.23
CA TYR A 126 3.09 -1.79 11.77
C TYR A 126 4.36 -1.12 11.23
N MET A 127 4.19 0.01 10.55
CA MET A 127 5.26 0.82 9.99
C MET A 127 5.35 2.15 10.73
N VAL A 128 6.54 2.70 10.90
CA VAL A 128 6.72 4.02 11.54
C VAL A 128 6.99 5.06 10.46
N ALA A 129 6.13 6.07 10.34
CA ALA A 129 6.37 7.19 9.44
C ALA A 129 7.64 7.94 9.88
N ARG A 130 8.65 8.07 9.02
CA ARG A 130 9.89 8.83 9.31
C ARG A 130 10.10 9.89 8.24
N ARG A 131 10.60 11.05 8.66
CA ARG A 131 10.96 12.17 7.81
C ARG A 131 12.27 11.91 7.07
#